data_AF-A0A357AWX6-F1
#
_entry.id   AF-A0A357AWX6-F1
#
_cell.length_a   1.000
_cell.length_b   1.000
_cell.length_c   1.000
_cell.angle_alpha   90.00
_cell.angle_beta   90.00
_cell.angle_gamma   90.00
#
_symmetry.space_group_name_H-M   'P 1'
#
loop_
_entity.id
_entity.type
_entity.pdbx_description
1 polymer ?
#
loop_
_entity_poly.entity_id
_entity_poly.type
_entity_poly.pdbx_seq_one_letter_code
_entity_poly.pdbx_strand_id
1 'polypeptide(L)'
;MTRRLAVLIALLCACLLVSCGKKEWPEPVRSEDSFTFKTVRAERKAGCLVVEVRVLGAVDNLAALTLQLMEVGEGEGKGCPGCPFQPTRAEEFTPGHPNLIRIGSAFRFTACDLNPDGVYVWRVMGRNQFTNLGEVNSELFSSWPR
;
A
#
# COMPACT_ATOMS: atom_id res chain seq x y z
N MET A 1 -15.85 66.57 4.81
CA MET A 1 -16.13 65.17 4.43
C MET A 1 -14.90 64.41 3.91
N THR A 2 -13.97 65.07 3.21
CA THR A 2 -12.76 64.48 2.61
C THR A 2 -11.78 63.80 3.57
N ARG A 3 -11.54 64.35 4.78
CA ARG A 3 -10.63 63.72 5.78
C ARG A 3 -11.12 62.38 6.31
N ARG A 4 -12.44 62.19 6.51
CA ARG A 4 -13.00 60.93 7.00
C ARG A 4 -12.94 59.83 5.93
N LEU A 5 -13.11 60.23 4.67
CA LEU A 5 -12.99 59.32 3.52
C LEU A 5 -11.54 58.81 3.36
N ALA A 6 -10.55 59.69 3.52
CA ALA A 6 -9.13 59.31 3.44
C ALA A 6 -8.72 58.30 4.53
N VAL A 7 -9.23 58.47 5.76
CA VAL A 7 -8.96 57.54 6.87
C VAL A 7 -9.60 56.17 6.62
N LEU A 8 -10.83 56.13 6.09
CA LEU A 8 -11.50 54.87 5.73
C LEU A 8 -10.76 54.11 4.64
N ILE A 9 -10.25 54.81 3.61
CA ILE A 9 -9.48 54.20 2.53
C ILE A 9 -8.14 53.65 3.06
N ALA A 10 -7.48 54.39 3.96
CA ALA A 10 -6.23 53.94 4.58
C ALA A 10 -6.43 52.70 5.47
N LEU A 11 -7.52 52.62 6.23
CA LEU A 11 -7.86 51.42 7.01
C LEU A 11 -8.18 50.22 6.10
N LEU A 12 -8.92 50.44 5.02
CA LEU A 12 -9.26 49.36 4.07
C LEU A 12 -8.00 48.79 3.40
N CYS A 13 -7.05 49.66 3.03
CA CYS A 13 -5.77 49.24 2.45
C CYS A 13 -4.89 48.49 3.47
N ALA A 14 -4.93 48.88 4.74
CA ALA A 14 -4.19 48.19 5.80
C ALA A 14 -4.71 46.76 6.05
N CYS A 15 -6.03 46.53 5.93
CA CYS A 15 -6.63 45.20 6.07
C CYS A 15 -6.24 44.23 4.93
N LEU A 16 -5.94 44.75 3.73
CA LEU A 16 -5.56 43.92 2.58
C LEU A 16 -4.12 43.38 2.64
N LEU A 17 -3.27 43.92 3.52
CA LEU A 17 -1.87 43.50 3.66
C LEU A 17 -1.67 42.37 4.69
N VAL A 18 -2.71 41.95 5.41
CA VAL A 18 -2.60 40.97 6.52
C VAL A 18 -2.97 39.54 6.09
N SER A 19 -3.36 39.28 4.84
CA SER A 19 -3.60 37.91 4.35
C SER A 19 -2.32 37.23 3.86
N CYS A 20 -1.30 37.15 4.72
CA CYS A 20 -0.20 36.23 4.49
C CYS A 20 -0.68 34.82 4.85
N GLY A 21 -1.46 34.21 3.95
CA GLY A 21 -1.85 32.82 4.07
C GLY A 21 -0.58 31.97 4.10
N LYS A 22 -0.31 31.31 5.23
CA LYS A 22 0.83 30.43 5.39
C LYS A 22 0.66 29.27 4.41
N LYS A 23 1.36 29.35 3.28
CA LYS A 23 1.28 28.39 2.18
C LYS A 23 2.29 27.28 2.44
N GLU A 24 2.08 26.61 3.56
CA GLU A 24 2.83 25.41 3.91
C GLU A 24 2.09 24.19 3.34
N TRP A 25 2.85 23.28 2.76
CA TRP A 25 2.29 22.03 2.28
C TRP A 25 1.77 21.25 3.49
N PRO A 26 0.51 20.75 3.47
CA PRO A 26 0.02 19.93 4.56
C PRO A 26 0.87 18.67 4.65
N GLU A 27 1.32 18.35 5.86
CA GLU A 27 1.96 17.07 6.15
C GLU A 27 0.93 15.94 6.11
N PRO A 28 1.31 14.72 5.70
CA PRO A 28 0.37 13.60 5.64
C PRO A 28 -0.21 13.31 7.03
N VAL A 29 -1.54 13.25 7.09
CA VAL A 29 -2.29 13.02 8.32
C VAL A 29 -2.53 11.51 8.43
N ARG A 30 -1.88 10.86 9.40
CA ARG A 30 -1.92 9.38 9.57
C ARG A 30 -3.33 8.78 9.48
N SER A 31 -4.35 9.41 10.05
CA SER A 31 -5.72 8.89 10.03
C SER A 31 -6.39 8.94 8.66
N GLU A 32 -5.97 9.86 7.80
CA GLU A 32 -6.57 10.09 6.48
C GLU A 32 -5.73 9.45 5.37
N ASP A 33 -4.40 9.46 5.51
CA ASP A 33 -3.46 9.04 4.47
C ASP A 33 -2.96 7.59 4.61
N SER A 34 -3.31 6.92 5.70
CA SER A 34 -2.99 5.51 5.89
C SER A 34 -3.99 4.60 5.20
N PHE A 35 -3.53 3.38 4.93
CA PHE A 35 -4.37 2.30 4.47
C PHE A 35 -4.08 1.04 5.26
N THR A 36 -4.97 0.07 5.18
CA THR A 36 -4.75 -1.28 5.73
C THR A 36 -5.32 -2.36 4.83
N PHE A 37 -4.88 -3.60 5.01
CA PHE A 37 -5.46 -4.75 4.32
C PHE A 37 -6.73 -5.20 5.03
N LYS A 38 -7.86 -5.20 4.30
CA LYS A 38 -9.13 -5.77 4.78
C LYS A 38 -9.18 -7.28 4.61
N THR A 39 -8.74 -7.75 3.46
CA THR A 39 -8.73 -9.17 3.11
C THR A 39 -7.55 -9.43 2.19
N VAL A 40 -6.84 -10.52 2.44
CA VAL A 40 -5.80 -11.06 1.58
C VAL A 40 -6.15 -12.52 1.32
N ARG A 41 -6.19 -12.92 0.05
CA ARG A 41 -6.47 -14.28 -0.38
C ARG A 41 -5.54 -14.64 -1.51
N ALA A 42 -5.23 -15.92 -1.66
CA ALA A 42 -4.48 -16.38 -2.80
C ALA A 42 -4.93 -17.75 -3.29
N GLU A 43 -4.58 -18.02 -4.54
CA GLU A 43 -4.90 -19.26 -5.24
C GLU A 43 -3.66 -19.74 -6.01
N ARG A 44 -3.32 -21.03 -5.92
CA ARG A 44 -2.29 -21.62 -6.79
C ARG A 44 -2.88 -22.00 -8.14
N LYS A 45 -2.21 -21.60 -9.23
CA LYS A 45 -2.55 -22.00 -10.60
C LYS A 45 -1.29 -22.22 -11.40
N ALA A 46 -1.04 -23.46 -11.84
CA ALA A 46 -0.01 -23.81 -12.80
C ALA A 46 1.37 -23.16 -12.53
N GLY A 47 1.92 -23.34 -11.32
CA GLY A 47 3.22 -22.75 -10.93
C GLY A 47 3.18 -21.26 -10.56
N CYS A 48 1.99 -20.66 -10.52
CA CYS A 48 1.80 -19.28 -10.07
C CYS A 48 0.97 -19.19 -8.79
N LEU A 49 1.19 -18.12 -8.04
CA LEU A 49 0.35 -17.67 -6.94
C LEU A 49 -0.40 -16.41 -7.38
N VAL A 50 -1.72 -16.53 -7.52
CA VAL A 50 -2.61 -15.41 -7.82
C VAL A 50 -3.12 -14.86 -6.51
N VAL A 51 -2.78 -13.61 -6.19
CA VAL A 51 -3.12 -12.98 -4.92
C VAL A 51 -4.15 -11.88 -5.17
N GLU A 52 -5.19 -11.86 -4.34
CA GLU A 52 -6.21 -10.81 -4.29
C GLU A 52 -6.16 -10.12 -2.93
N VAL A 53 -6.01 -8.81 -2.96
CA VAL A 53 -6.03 -7.96 -1.76
C VAL A 53 -7.12 -6.91 -1.87
N ARG A 54 -7.82 -6.66 -0.76
CA ARG A 54 -8.72 -5.50 -0.61
C ARG A 54 -8.14 -4.55 0.42
N VAL A 55 -8.08 -3.28 0.04
CA VAL A 55 -7.51 -2.22 0.85
C VAL A 55 -8.63 -1.34 1.43
N LEU A 56 -8.45 -0.88 2.66
CA LEU A 56 -9.28 0.14 3.32
C LEU A 56 -8.46 1.39 3.59
N GLY A 57 -9.12 2.55 3.68
CA GLY A 57 -8.46 3.85 3.87
C GLY A 57 -8.03 4.48 2.56
N ALA A 58 -6.92 5.23 2.57
CA ALA A 58 -6.39 5.93 1.41
C ALA A 58 -5.69 4.99 0.43
N VAL A 59 -6.49 4.24 -0.33
CA VAL A 59 -5.99 3.27 -1.31
C VAL A 59 -5.17 3.91 -2.43
N ASP A 60 -5.44 5.16 -2.77
CA ASP A 60 -4.67 5.90 -3.77
C ASP A 60 -3.25 6.25 -3.31
N ASN A 61 -2.98 6.17 -2.00
CA ASN A 61 -1.64 6.34 -1.44
C ASN A 61 -0.80 5.06 -1.50
N LEU A 62 -1.34 3.95 -2.02
CA LEU A 62 -0.59 2.70 -2.21
C LEU A 62 0.38 2.84 -3.39
N ALA A 63 1.67 2.95 -3.08
CA ALA A 63 2.73 3.08 -4.07
C ALA A 63 3.16 1.73 -4.67
N ALA A 64 3.17 0.68 -3.84
CA ALA A 64 3.56 -0.66 -4.28
C ALA A 64 2.97 -1.74 -3.37
N LEU A 65 2.77 -2.92 -3.96
CA LEU A 65 2.53 -4.18 -3.25
C LEU A 65 3.74 -5.07 -3.43
N THR A 66 4.33 -5.57 -2.36
CA THR A 66 5.40 -6.56 -2.44
C THR A 66 4.90 -7.90 -1.92
N LEU A 67 5.00 -8.93 -2.75
CA LEU A 67 4.79 -10.31 -2.32
C LEU A 67 6.09 -10.87 -1.77
N GLN A 68 6.08 -11.23 -0.50
CA GLN A 68 7.22 -11.85 0.17
C GLN A 68 6.93 -13.34 0.35
N LEU A 69 7.84 -14.19 -0.13
CA LEU A 69 7.69 -15.64 -0.18
C LEU A 69 8.91 -16.32 0.46
N MET A 70 8.66 -17.46 1.11
CA MET A 70 9.65 -18.39 1.61
C MET A 70 9.17 -19.81 1.30
N GLU A 71 9.97 -20.57 0.54
CA GLU A 71 9.71 -21.99 0.33
C GLU A 71 10.13 -22.76 1.59
N VAL A 72 9.23 -23.60 2.12
CA VAL A 72 9.38 -24.29 3.41
C VAL A 72 9.30 -25.81 3.31
N GLY A 73 9.33 -26.35 2.09
CA GLY A 73 9.31 -27.78 1.83
C GLY A 73 8.69 -28.10 0.46
N GLU A 74 8.59 -29.39 0.15
CA GLU A 74 8.06 -29.91 -1.10
C GLU A 74 7.14 -31.10 -0.83
N GLY A 75 5.90 -31.03 -1.33
CA GLY A 75 4.88 -32.07 -1.22
C GLY A 75 3.86 -31.87 -0.10
N GLU A 76 2.71 -32.53 -0.22
CA GLU A 76 1.65 -32.50 0.78
C GLU A 76 2.13 -33.10 2.11
N GLY A 77 1.94 -32.38 3.22
CA GLY A 77 2.43 -32.78 4.55
C GLY A 77 3.95 -32.65 4.74
N LYS A 78 4.69 -32.19 3.72
CA LYS A 78 6.14 -31.96 3.75
C LYS A 78 6.42 -30.47 3.65
N GLY A 79 6.23 -29.76 4.76
CA GLY A 79 6.56 -28.34 4.87
C GLY A 79 6.51 -27.87 6.32
N CYS A 80 7.17 -26.74 6.61
CA CYS A 80 7.18 -26.12 7.94
C CYS A 80 6.54 -24.72 7.92
N PRO A 81 5.19 -24.62 7.99
CA PRO A 81 4.52 -23.32 7.99
C PRO A 81 4.83 -22.45 9.22
N GLY A 82 5.24 -23.08 10.33
CA GLY A 82 5.61 -22.40 11.57
C GLY A 82 7.09 -21.99 11.65
N CYS A 83 7.87 -22.24 10.60
CA CYS A 83 9.27 -21.85 10.57
C CYS A 83 9.41 -20.32 10.58
N PRO A 84 10.44 -19.76 11.26
CA PRO A 84 10.66 -18.31 11.29
C PRO A 84 10.66 -17.73 9.88
N PHE A 85 9.78 -16.76 9.64
CA PHE A 85 9.62 -16.20 8.31
C PHE A 85 10.80 -15.31 7.92
N GLN A 86 11.57 -15.77 6.95
CA GLN A 86 12.67 -15.03 6.31
C GLN A 86 12.46 -15.11 4.79
N PRO A 87 11.90 -14.07 4.16
CA PRO A 87 11.55 -14.15 2.75
C PRO A 87 12.81 -14.36 1.89
N THR A 88 12.82 -15.45 1.13
CA THR A 88 13.88 -15.77 0.17
C THR A 88 13.62 -15.14 -1.19
N ARG A 89 12.35 -14.81 -1.47
CA ARG A 89 11.93 -14.11 -2.68
C ARG A 89 10.98 -12.97 -2.32
N ALA A 90 11.18 -11.82 -2.96
CA ALA A 90 10.29 -10.67 -2.89
C ALA A 90 10.04 -10.14 -4.31
N GLU A 91 8.77 -9.98 -4.67
CA GLU A 91 8.37 -9.44 -5.97
C GLU A 91 7.50 -8.21 -5.77
N GLU A 92 7.94 -7.06 -6.32
CA GLU A 92 7.24 -5.79 -6.19
C GLU A 92 6.31 -5.54 -7.40
N PHE A 93 5.09 -5.13 -7.12
CA PHE A 93 4.04 -4.78 -8.06
C PHE A 93 3.67 -3.30 -7.87
N THR A 94 4.09 -2.47 -8.80
CA THR A 94 3.77 -1.03 -8.85
C THR A 94 2.61 -0.76 -9.80
N PRO A 95 1.89 0.38 -9.67
CA PRO A 95 0.88 0.78 -10.63
C PRO A 95 1.41 0.76 -12.07
N GLY A 96 0.73 0.03 -12.95
CA GLY A 96 1.14 -0.19 -14.34
C GLY A 96 1.97 -1.46 -14.59
N HIS A 97 2.34 -2.20 -13.54
CA HIS A 97 3.00 -3.50 -13.69
C HIS A 97 2.09 -4.48 -14.47
N PRO A 98 2.60 -5.24 -15.47
CA PRO A 98 1.78 -6.07 -16.35
C PRO A 98 0.98 -7.15 -15.61
N ASN A 99 1.53 -7.66 -14.50
CA ASN A 99 0.89 -8.67 -13.66
C ASN A 99 0.06 -8.08 -12.53
N LEU A 100 -0.21 -6.77 -12.52
CA LEU A 100 -1.04 -6.10 -11.51
C LEU A 100 -2.30 -5.53 -12.15
N ILE A 101 -3.45 -5.88 -11.59
CA ILE A 101 -4.75 -5.34 -11.97
C ILE A 101 -5.38 -4.68 -10.74
N ARG A 102 -5.83 -3.44 -10.91
CA ARG A 102 -6.56 -2.69 -9.88
C ARG A 102 -8.01 -2.50 -10.31
N ILE A 103 -8.94 -2.80 -9.41
CA ILE A 103 -10.38 -2.54 -9.56
C ILE A 103 -10.87 -1.82 -8.30
N GLY A 104 -10.95 -0.49 -8.35
CA GLY A 104 -11.29 0.32 -7.19
C GLY A 104 -10.27 0.15 -6.05
N SER A 105 -10.70 -0.42 -4.93
CA SER A 105 -9.86 -0.74 -3.76
C SER A 105 -9.37 -2.19 -3.70
N ALA A 106 -9.67 -2.99 -4.74
CA ALA A 106 -9.18 -4.35 -4.88
C ALA A 106 -8.00 -4.39 -5.85
N PHE A 107 -6.99 -5.18 -5.52
CA PHE A 107 -5.84 -5.45 -6.37
C PHE A 107 -5.70 -6.95 -6.54
N ARG A 108 -5.43 -7.37 -7.78
CA ARG A 108 -5.10 -8.74 -8.13
C ARG A 108 -3.73 -8.73 -8.78
N PHE A 109 -2.80 -9.51 -8.25
CA PHE A 109 -1.48 -9.69 -8.84
C PHE A 109 -1.08 -11.16 -8.90
N THR A 110 -0.20 -11.49 -9.84
CA THR A 110 0.22 -12.88 -10.08
C THR A 110 1.74 -12.95 -10.07
N ALA A 111 2.27 -13.80 -9.19
CA ALA A 111 3.69 -14.18 -9.17
C ALA A 111 3.84 -15.61 -9.67
N CYS A 112 4.66 -15.81 -10.69
CA CYS A 112 4.89 -17.11 -11.30
C CYS A 112 6.28 -17.66 -10.94
N ASP A 113 6.70 -18.71 -11.65
CA ASP A 113 7.98 -19.41 -11.46
C ASP A 113 8.14 -20.01 -10.05
N LEU A 114 7.02 -20.46 -9.47
CA LEU A 114 7.04 -21.21 -8.21
C LEU A 114 7.15 -22.70 -8.51
N ASN A 115 7.84 -23.42 -7.61
CA ASN A 115 7.82 -24.87 -7.59
C ASN A 115 6.37 -25.35 -7.45
N PRO A 116 5.81 -26.11 -8.42
CA PRO A 116 4.44 -26.60 -8.35
C PRO A 116 4.18 -27.46 -7.10
N ASP A 117 5.20 -28.20 -6.67
CA ASP A 117 5.15 -29.10 -5.51
C ASP A 117 5.66 -28.42 -4.23
N GLY A 118 6.19 -27.20 -4.32
CA GLY A 118 6.72 -26.47 -3.16
C GLY A 118 5.62 -25.99 -2.21
N VAL A 119 5.89 -25.98 -0.91
CA VAL A 119 5.05 -25.37 0.13
C VAL A 119 5.63 -23.99 0.44
N TYR A 120 4.80 -22.95 0.40
CA TYR A 120 5.25 -21.58 0.61
C TYR A 120 4.59 -20.94 1.84
N VAL A 121 5.39 -20.28 2.66
CA VAL A 121 4.90 -19.26 3.61
C VAL A 121 5.06 -17.90 2.96
N TRP A 122 4.05 -17.05 3.03
CA TRP A 122 4.04 -15.78 2.32
C TRP A 122 3.23 -14.70 3.02
N ARG A 123 3.51 -13.45 2.68
CA ARG A 123 2.70 -12.27 3.07
C ARG A 123 2.77 -11.20 1.99
N VAL A 124 1.84 -10.25 2.09
CA VAL A 124 1.83 -9.04 1.28
C VAL A 124 2.27 -7.86 2.12
N MET A 125 3.16 -7.03 1.58
CA MET A 125 3.60 -5.78 2.17
C MET A 125 3.15 -4.63 1.27
N GLY A 126 2.37 -3.71 1.81
CA GLY A 126 1.95 -2.49 1.12
C GLY A 126 2.87 -1.34 1.50
N ARG A 127 3.41 -0.65 0.50
CA ARG A 127 4.22 0.56 0.69
C ARG A 127 3.39 1.79 0.37
N ASN A 128 3.37 2.75 1.30
CA ASN A 128 2.72 4.04 1.09
C ASN A 128 3.64 4.96 0.26
N GLN A 129 3.06 5.84 -0.56
CA GLN A 129 3.80 6.88 -1.27
C GLN A 129 4.47 7.87 -0.30
N PHE A 130 3.90 8.06 0.89
CA PHE A 130 4.48 8.84 1.96
C PHE A 130 5.37 7.95 2.83
N THR A 131 6.68 8.10 2.69
CA THR A 131 7.69 7.22 3.34
C THR A 131 7.67 7.29 4.87
N ASN A 132 7.16 8.38 5.46
CA ASN A 132 7.02 8.55 6.91
C ASN A 132 5.84 7.77 7.52
N LEU A 133 4.93 7.24 6.70
CA LEU A 133 3.80 6.41 7.16
C LEU A 133 4.16 4.92 7.29
N GLY A 134 5.34 4.53 6.82
CA GLY A 134 5.84 3.15 6.93
C GLY A 134 5.14 2.16 6.00
N GLU A 135 5.41 0.88 6.24
CA GLU A 135 4.89 -0.24 5.48
C GLU A 135 3.80 -0.98 6.25
N VAL A 136 2.82 -1.51 5.53
CA VAL A 136 1.72 -2.28 6.09
C VAL A 136 1.91 -3.74 5.70
N ASN A 137 2.06 -4.63 6.67
CA ASN A 137 2.17 -6.06 6.42
C ASN A 137 0.82 -6.75 6.62
N SER A 138 0.50 -7.71 5.76
CA SER A 138 -0.55 -8.67 6.04
C SER A 138 -0.09 -9.69 7.08
N GLU A 139 -1.03 -10.52 7.53
CA GLU A 139 -0.72 -11.77 8.21
C GLU A 139 0.13 -12.69 7.33
N LEU A 140 0.70 -13.73 7.94
CA LEU A 140 1.38 -14.81 7.24
C LEU A 140 0.36 -15.86 6.79
N PHE A 141 0.51 -16.31 5.56
CA PHE A 141 -0.30 -17.33 4.94
C PHE A 141 0.58 -18.50 4.51
N SER A 142 -0.03 -19.67 4.35
CA SER A 142 0.60 -20.82 3.70
C SER A 142 -0.07 -21.11 2.38
N SER A 143 0.71 -21.55 1.40
CA SER A 143 0.24 -22.01 0.10
C SER A 143 0.79 -23.40 -0.14
N TRP A 144 -0.11 -24.36 -0.25
CA TRP A 144 0.20 -25.76 -0.49
C TRP A 144 0.02 -26.09 -1.97
N PRO A 145 0.74 -27.10 -2.50
CA PRO A 145 0.41 -27.69 -3.80
C PRO A 145 -1.07 -28.05 -3.87
N ARG A 146 -1.65 -27.94 -5.06
CA ARG A 146 -3.04 -28.31 -5.33
C ARG A 146 -3.13 -29.71 -5.91
#